data_AF-D8IE95-F1
#
_entry.id   AF-D8IE95-F1
#
_cell.length_a   1.000
_cell.length_b   1.000
_cell.length_c   1.000
_cell.angle_alpha   90.00
_cell.angle_beta   90.00
_cell.angle_gamma   90.00
#
_symmetry.space_group_name_H-M   'P 1'
#
loop_
_entity.id
_entity.type
_entity.pdbx_description
1 polymer ?
#
loop_
_entity_poly.entity_id
_entity_poly.type
_entity_poly.pdbx_seq_one_letter_code
_entity_poly.pdbx_strand_id
1 'polypeptide(L)' 'MIDLKELFIIHKKAFKAFEDKNYNEASFQYKVLLTLLEENKEYINDYVDLKLSIENNIELCNKIENFF' A
#
# COMPACT_ATOMS: atom_id res chain seq x y z
N MET A 1 19.44 0.60 -3.46
CA MET A 1 18.83 -0.55 -4.16
C MET A 1 17.73 -1.06 -3.25
N ILE A 2 16.48 -1.00 -3.71
CA ILE A 2 15.33 -1.40 -2.92
C ILE A 2 15.32 -2.92 -2.70
N ASP A 3 14.97 -3.37 -1.49
CA ASP A 3 14.70 -4.79 -1.26
C ASP A 3 13.26 -5.09 -1.70
N LEU A 4 13.13 -5.72 -2.87
CA LEU A 4 11.84 -6.18 -3.39
C LEU A 4 11.09 -7.07 -2.38
N LYS A 5 11.82 -7.85 -1.57
CA LYS A 5 11.22 -8.71 -0.54
C LYS A 5 10.49 -7.88 0.52
N GLU A 6 11.04 -6.72 0.89
CA GLU A 6 10.43 -5.82 1.86
C GLU A 6 9.11 -5.24 1.34
N LEU A 7 9.08 -4.80 0.07
CA LEU A 7 7.86 -4.34 -0.59
C LEU A 7 6.77 -5.42 -0.58
N PHE A 8 7.10 -6.66 -0.96
CA PHE A 8 6.15 -7.76 -0.95
C PHE A 8 5.65 -8.11 0.47
N ILE A 9 6.51 -8.02 1.47
CA ILE A 9 6.12 -8.26 2.87
C ILE A 9 5.09 -7.22 3.32
N ILE A 10 5.31 -5.94 3.03
CA ILE A 10 4.41 -4.86 3.42
C ILE A 10 3.09 -4.98 2.68
N HIS A 11 3.13 -5.22 1.36
CA HIS A 11 1.92 -5.48 0.58
C HIS A 11 1.11 -6.65 1.16
N LYS A 12 1.76 -7.78 1.50
CA LYS A 12 1.09 -8.94 2.10
C LYS A 12 0.46 -8.60 3.46
N LYS A 13 1.12 -7.79 4.28
CA LYS A 13 0.56 -7.32 5.56
C LYS A 13 -0.67 -6.44 5.33
N ALA A 14 -0.59 -5.49 4.39
CA ALA A 14 -1.70 -4.61 4.04
C ALA A 14 -2.91 -5.42 3.54
N PHE A 15 -2.68 -6.37 2.64
CA PHE A 15 -3.73 -7.24 2.10
C PHE A 15 -4.36 -8.11 3.19
N LYS A 16 -3.55 -8.72 4.06
CA LYS A 16 -4.08 -9.51 5.18
C LYS A 16 -4.95 -8.67 6.12
N ALA A 17 -4.49 -7.47 6.48
CA ALA A 17 -5.26 -6.56 7.33
C ALA A 17 -6.60 -6.17 6.68
N PHE A 18 -6.60 -6.00 5.35
CA PHE A 18 -7.82 -5.76 4.57
C PHE A 18 -8.79 -6.96 4.64
N GLU A 19 -8.29 -8.19 4.44
CA GLU A 19 -9.10 -9.42 4.57
C GLU A 19 -9.67 -9.60 5.99
N ASP A 20 -8.88 -9.24 7.01
CA ASP A 20 -9.27 -9.26 8.42
C ASP A 20 -10.22 -8.09 8.80
N LYS A 21 -10.64 -7.26 7.82
CA LYS A 21 -11.50 -6.07 7.98
C LYS A 21 -10.93 -5.00 8.91
N ASN A 22 -9.62 -5.02 9.14
CA ASN A 22 -8.92 -3.97 9.86
C ASN A 22 -8.44 -2.90 8.85
N TYR A 23 -9.37 -2.09 8.37
CA TYR A 23 -9.11 -1.16 7.27
C TYR A 23 -8.17 -0.01 7.67
N ASN A 24 -8.15 0.38 8.95
CA ASN A 24 -7.16 1.32 9.47
C ASN A 24 -5.73 0.77 9.34
N GLU A 25 -5.50 -0.47 9.76
CA GLU A 25 -4.18 -1.11 9.63
C GLU A 25 -3.81 -1.34 8.16
N ALA A 26 -4.76 -1.77 7.33
CA ALA A 26 -4.54 -1.93 5.89
C ALA A 26 -4.11 -0.61 5.23
N SER A 27 -4.84 0.48 5.50
CA SER A 27 -4.54 1.83 5.04
C SER A 27 -3.15 2.29 5.49
N PHE A 28 -2.80 2.03 6.76
CA PHE A 28 -1.48 2.34 7.29
C PHE A 28 -0.37 1.60 6.54
N GLN A 29 -0.49 0.28 6.37
CA GLN A 29 0.52 -0.52 5.66
C GLN A 29 0.64 -0.13 4.18
N TYR A 30 -0.46 0.21 3.49
CA TYR A 30 -0.39 0.75 2.14
C TYR A 30 0.30 2.11 2.06
N LYS A 31 0.12 2.99 3.06
CA LYS A 31 0.88 4.26 3.14
C LYS A 31 2.38 4.02 3.32
N VAL A 32 2.77 3.06 4.17
CA VAL A 32 4.18 2.66 4.32
C VAL A 32 4.74 2.14 2.99
N LEU A 33 3.98 1.30 2.29
CA LEU A 33 4.36 0.80 0.97
C LEU A 33 4.55 1.94 -0.04
N LEU A 34 3.64 2.92 -0.04
CA LEU A 34 3.72 4.08 -0.91
C LEU A 34 4.99 4.89 -0.63
N THR A 35 5.28 5.21 0.63
CA THR A 35 6.50 5.96 0.99
C THR A 35 7.77 5.28 0.48
N LEU A 36 7.90 3.96 0.66
CA LEU A 36 9.05 3.21 0.16
C LEU A 36 9.17 3.23 -1.37
N LEU A 37 8.05 3.18 -2.08
CA LEU A 37 8.03 3.32 -3.54
C LEU A 37 8.44 4.72 -3.98
N GLU A 38 7.96 5.77 -3.30
CA GLU A 38 8.32 7.16 -3.61
C GLU A 38 9.81 7.43 -3.43
N GLU A 39 10.43 6.86 -2.40
CA GLU A 39 11.87 6.95 -2.14
C GLU A 39 12.73 6.27 -3.22
N ASN A 40 12.16 5.31 -3.96
CA ASN A 40 12.87 4.50 -4.95
C ASN A 40 12.32 4.68 -6.38
N LYS A 41 11.49 5.70 -6.62
CA LYS A 41 10.75 5.93 -7.87
C LYS A 41 11.61 5.94 -9.14
N GLU A 42 12.85 6.39 -9.05
CA GLU A 42 13.78 6.48 -10.18
C GLU A 42 14.24 5.11 -10.69
N TYR A 43 14.04 4.05 -9.90
CA TYR A 43 14.44 2.69 -10.22
C TYR A 43 13.26 1.78 -10.58
N ILE A 44 12.06 2.33 -10.75
CA ILE A 44 10.81 1.59 -10.94
C ILE A 44 10.16 2.08 -12.24
N ASN A 45 10.19 1.23 -13.27
CA ASN A 45 9.66 1.58 -14.59
C ASN A 45 8.16 1.92 -14.56
N ASP A 46 7.37 1.16 -13.80
CA ASP A 46 5.90 1.30 -13.73
C ASP A 46 5.45 2.06 -12.46
N TYR A 47 6.29 2.97 -11.96
CA TYR A 47 6.06 3.68 -10.70
C TYR A 47 4.70 4.39 -10.64
N VAL A 48 4.30 5.05 -11.72
CA VAL A 48 3.06 5.82 -11.78
C VAL A 48 1.84 4.92 -11.58
N ASP A 49 1.81 3.77 -12.26
CA ASP A 49 0.70 2.82 -12.18
C ASP A 49 0.64 2.12 -10.81
N LEU A 50 1.81 1.78 -10.25
CA LEU A 50 1.91 1.23 -8.90
C LEU A 50 1.45 2.23 -7.84
N LYS A 51 1.87 3.49 -7.96
CA LYS A 51 1.43 4.56 -7.08
C LYS A 51 -0.09 4.72 -7.10
N LEU A 52 -0.67 4.84 -8.29
CA LEU A 52 -2.12 4.98 -8.46
C LEU A 52 -2.88 3.80 -7.83
N SER A 53 -2.39 2.58 -8.05
CA SER A 53 -3.01 1.37 -7.50
C SER A 53 -3.01 1.37 -5.97
N ILE A 54 -1.91 1.80 -5.35
CA ILE A 54 -1.80 1.87 -3.89
C ILE A 54 -2.64 3.01 -3.32
N GLU A 55 -2.66 4.18 -3.97
CA GLU A 55 -3.52 5.30 -3.59
C GLU A 55 -5.01 4.91 -3.62
N ASN A 56 -5.44 4.18 -4.65
CA ASN A 56 -6.81 3.65 -4.74
C ASN A 56 -7.13 2.66 -3.59
N ASN A 57 -6.18 1.80 -3.22
CA ASN A 57 -6.35 0.90 -2.08
C ASN A 57 -6.46 1.65 -0.75
N ILE A 58 -5.66 2.70 -0.53
CA ILE A 58 -5.75 3.58 0.65
C ILE A 58 -7.11 4.26 0.69
N GLU A 59 -7.57 4.83 -0.43
CA GLU A 59 -8.87 5.49 -0.52
C GLU A 59 -10.00 4.51 -0.23
N LEU A 60 -9.94 3.28 -0.77
CA LEU A 60 -10.91 2.23 -0.52
C LEU A 60 -10.97 1.87 0.96
N CYS A 61 -9.83 1.65 1.61
CA CYS A 61 -9.76 1.36 3.04
C CYS A 61 -10.41 2.47 3.87
N ASN A 62 -10.06 3.73 3.59
CA ASN A 62 -10.61 4.88 4.32
C ASN A 62 -12.11 5.06 4.08
N LYS A 63 -12.59 4.79 2.85
CA LYS A 63 -14.03 4.80 2.54
C LYS A 63 -14.75 3.77 3.38
N ILE A 64 -14.31 2.51 3.34
CA ILE A 64 -14.98 1.41 4.04
C ILE A 64 -15.00 1.67 5.55
N GLU A 65 -13.89 2.12 6.14
CA GLU A 65 -13.86 2.46 7.57
C GLU A 65 -14.91 3.51 7.94
N ASN A 66 -15.08 4.57 7.13
CA ASN A 66 -16.07 5.62 7.38
C ASN A 66 -17.53 5.18 7.18
N PHE A 67 -17.79 3.96 6.69
CA PHE A 67 -19.13 3.38 6.58
C PHE A 67 -19.56 2.57 7.82
N PHE A 68 -18.62 2.20 8.71
CA PHE A 68 -18.88 1.42 9.92
C PHE A 68 -18.75 2.28 11.18
#